data_AF-A0A3D3QLX1-F1
#
_entry.id   AF-A0A3D3QLX1-F1
#
_cell.length_a   1.000
_cell.length_b   1.000
_cell.length_c   1.000
_cell.angle_alpha   90.00
_cell.angle_beta   90.00
_cell.angle_gamma   90.00
#
_symmetry.space_group_name_H-M   'P 1'
#
loop_
_entity.id
_entity.type
_entity.pdbx_description
1 polymer ?
#
loop_
_entity_poly.entity_id
_entity_poly.type
_entity_poly.pdbx_seq_one_letter_code
_entity_poly.pdbx_strand_id
1 'polypeptide(L)' 'MSTVRPIAPGAVRWIVRTLEEAGYEAWAVGGAVRDTLMGRTSVDWDLATKATPQQVRKIFSRTVPVG' A
#
# COMPACT_ATOMS: atom_id res chain seq x y z
N MET A 1 24.22 -11.46 -0.37
CA MET A 1 22.94 -11.03 0.22
C MET A 1 21.84 -11.75 -0.52
N SER A 2 21.09 -12.65 0.13
CA SER A 2 19.93 -13.29 -0.50
C SER A 2 18.85 -12.24 -0.74
N THR A 3 18.41 -12.08 -1.99
CA THR A 3 17.36 -11.12 -2.35
C THR A 3 16.06 -11.50 -1.65
N VAL A 4 15.65 -10.74 -0.64
CA VAL A 4 14.31 -10.89 -0.07
C VAL A 4 13.31 -10.40 -1.11
N ARG A 5 12.43 -11.28 -1.59
CA ARG A 5 11.28 -10.89 -2.41
C ARG A 5 10.10 -10.65 -1.49
N PRO A 6 9.68 -9.40 -1.28
CA PRO A 6 8.48 -9.10 -0.50
C PRO A 6 7.26 -9.69 -1.21
N ILE A 7 6.44 -10.45 -0.48
CA ILE A 7 5.12 -10.81 -0.98
C ILE A 7 4.10 -10.08 -0.11
N ALA A 8 3.70 -8.89 -0.55
CA ALA A 8 2.58 -8.18 0.06
C ALA A 8 1.30 -9.03 -0.02
N PRO A 9 0.35 -8.91 0.92
CA PRO A 9 -0.96 -9.55 0.80
C PRO A 9 -1.68 -9.16 -0.51
N GLY A 10 -2.56 -10.03 -1.00
CA GLY A 10 -3.30 -9.79 -2.26
C GLY A 10 -4.11 -8.48 -2.23
N ALA A 11 -4.72 -8.16 -1.09
CA ALA A 11 -5.47 -6.92 -0.91
C ALA A 11 -4.59 -5.67 -1.07
N VAL A 12 -3.37 -5.68 -0.53
CA VAL A 12 -2.42 -4.55 -0.65
C VAL A 12 -2.04 -4.32 -2.11
N ARG A 13 -1.72 -5.40 -2.84
CA ARG A 13 -1.42 -5.30 -4.28
C ARG A 13 -2.61 -4.79 -5.09
N TRP A 14 -3.83 -5.19 -4.72
CA TRP A 14 -5.04 -4.70 -5.35
C TRP A 14 -5.24 -3.20 -5.11
N ILE A 15 -5.03 -2.69 -3.90
CA ILE A 15 -5.13 -1.25 -3.59
C ILE A 15 -4.09 -0.47 -4.41
N VAL A 16 -2.83 -0.90 -4.41
CA VAL A 16 -1.74 -0.25 -5.18
C VAL A 16 -2.09 -0.20 -6.67
N ARG A 17 -2.45 -1.35 -7.26
CA ARG A 17 -2.84 -1.42 -8.68
C ARG A 17 -4.04 -0.51 -8.99
N THR A 18 -5.03 -0.48 -8.10
CA THR A 18 -6.23 0.36 -8.30
C THR A 18 -5.87 1.85 -8.30
N LEU A 19 -4.94 2.28 -7.44
CA LEU A 19 -4.43 3.66 -7.44
C LEU A 19 -3.62 3.96 -8.71
N GLU A 20 -2.75 3.04 -9.13
CA GLU A 20 -1.92 3.19 -10.33
C GLU A 20 -2.76 3.22 -11.61
N GLU A 21 -3.78 2.36 -11.74
CA GLU A 21 -4.75 2.36 -12.85
C GLU A 21 -5.57 3.64 -12.89
N ALA A 22 -5.80 4.29 -11.74
CA ALA A 22 -6.41 5.62 -11.65
C ALA A 22 -5.43 6.77 -11.94
N GLY A 23 -4.16 6.48 -12.28
CA GLY A 23 -3.15 7.46 -12.63
C GLY A 23 -2.38 8.05 -11.44
N TYR A 24 -2.45 7.42 -10.27
CA TYR A 24 -1.73 7.87 -9.07
C TYR A 24 -0.67 6.87 -8.66
N GLU A 25 0.55 7.36 -8.46
CA GLU A 25 1.62 6.55 -7.87
C GLU A 25 1.24 6.10 -6.45
N ALA A 26 1.62 4.88 -6.10
CA ALA A 26 1.40 4.30 -4.77
C ALA A 26 2.60 3.46 -4.33
N TRP A 27 2.97 3.57 -3.05
CA TRP A 27 4.12 2.87 -2.48
C TRP A 27 3.80 2.31 -1.10
N ALA A 28 4.29 1.11 -0.83
CA ALA A 28 4.35 0.60 0.53
C ALA A 28 5.38 1.41 1.34
N VAL A 29 5.02 1.78 2.56
CA VAL A 29 5.86 2.59 3.45
C VAL A 29 5.83 2.01 4.88
N GLY A 30 6.56 2.65 5.80
CA GLY A 30 6.46 2.35 7.22
C GLY A 30 6.98 0.97 7.63
N GLY A 31 6.32 0.38 8.63
CA GLY A 31 6.74 -0.86 9.27
C GLY A 31 6.81 -2.06 8.32
N ALA A 32 5.88 -2.13 7.36
CA ALA A 32 5.83 -3.22 6.38
C ALA A 32 7.11 -3.33 5.53
N VAL A 33 7.70 -2.18 5.16
CA VAL A 33 8.97 -2.15 4.41
C VAL A 33 10.12 -2.64 5.28
N ARG A 34 10.24 -2.12 6.52
CA ARG A 34 11.27 -2.55 7.46
C ARG A 34 11.19 -4.06 7.73
N ASP A 35 10.01 -4.55 8.09
CA ASP A 35 9.80 -5.94 8.46
C ASP A 35 10.16 -6.87 7.29
N THR A 36 9.72 -6.50 6.09
CA THR A 36 10.09 -7.17 4.84
C THR A 36 11.62 -7.24 4.66
N LEU A 37 12.34 -6.13 4.80
CA LEU A 37 13.80 -6.11 4.64
C LEU A 37 14.52 -6.96 5.71
N MET A 38 13.88 -7.13 6.87
CA MET A 38 14.34 -8.03 7.95
C MET A 38 13.89 -9.49 7.77
N GLY A 39 13.19 -9.83 6.68
CA GLY A 39 12.64 -11.17 6.46
C GLY A 39 11.51 -11.55 7.42
N ARG A 40 10.82 -10.57 8.00
CA ARG A 40 9.68 -10.73 8.90
C ARG A 40 8.36 -10.46 8.17
N THR A 41 7.31 -11.14 8.58
CA THR A 41 5.95 -10.86 8.09
C THR A 41 5.38 -9.63 8.79
N SER A 42 4.90 -8.65 8.03
CA SER A 42 4.19 -7.51 8.60
C SER A 42 2.69 -7.74 8.64
N VAL A 43 2.06 -7.38 9.76
CA VAL A 43 0.63 -7.55 10.03
C VAL A 43 -0.19 -6.30 9.70
N ASP A 44 0.48 -5.16 9.49
CA ASP A 44 -0.13 -3.89 9.14
C ASP A 44 0.58 -3.30 7.92
N TRP A 45 -0.17 -2.63 7.04
CA TRP A 45 0.31 -2.16 5.74
C TRP A 45 -0.13 -0.73 5.48
N ASP A 46 0.85 0.17 5.53
CA ASP A 46 0.68 1.57 5.15
C ASP A 46 1.06 1.79 3.68
N LEU A 47 0.24 2.58 2.99
CA LEU A 47 0.49 3.02 1.62
C LEU A 47 0.57 4.55 1.57
N ALA A 48 1.59 5.07 0.89
CA ALA A 48 1.66 6.46 0.47
C ALA A 48 1.20 6.56 -0.99
N THR A 49 0.47 7.63 -1.34
CA THR A 49 0.02 7.86 -2.72
C THR A 49 0.00 9.35 -3.04
N LYS A 50 0.11 9.68 -4.34
CA LYS A 50 -0.11 11.04 -4.85
C LYS A 50 -1.59 11.44 -4.87
N ALA A 51 -2.52 10.49 -4.72
CA ALA A 51 -3.95 10.79 -4.63
C ALA A 51 -4.26 11.54 -3.33
N THR A 52 -5.00 12.65 -3.44
CA THR A 52 -5.59 13.35 -2.29
C THR A 52 -6.68 12.51 -1.61
N PRO A 53 -7.03 12.77 -0.34
CA PRO A 53 -8.10 12.04 0.35
C PRO A 53 -9.43 12.04 -0.42
N GLN A 54 -9.79 13.16 -1.06
CA GLN A 54 -10.98 13.28 -1.89
C GLN A 54 -10.91 12.37 -3.13
N GLN A 55 -9.74 12.24 -3.76
CA GLN A 55 -9.53 11.35 -4.91
C GLN A 55 -9.59 9.88 -4.48
N VAL A 56 -8.96 9.52 -3.36
CA VAL A 56 -9.03 8.15 -2.79
C VAL A 56 -10.49 7.75 -2.54
N ARG A 57 -11.31 8.64 -1.95
CA ARG A 57 -12.74 8.39 -1.73
C ARG A 57 -13.57 8.24 -3.00
N LYS A 58 -13.11 8.75 -4.15
CA LYS A 58 -13.77 8.55 -5.44
C LYS A 58 -13.38 7.21 -6.08
N ILE A 59 -12.16 6.75 -5.84
CA ILE A 59 -11.62 5.51 -6.39
C ILE A 59 -12.19 4.30 -5.66
N PHE A 60 -12.28 4.36 -4.32
CA PHE A 60 -12.76 3.26 -3.50
C PHE A 60 -14.19 3.50 -3.01
N SER A 61 -15.06 2.51 -3.24
CA SER A 61 -16.48 2.58 -2.85
C SER A 61 -16.70 2.66 -1.34
N ARG A 62 -15.73 2.21 -0.54
CA ARG A 62 -15.76 2.25 0.92
C ARG A 62 -14.42 2.72 1.45
N THR A 63 -14.46 3.77 2.27
CA THR A 63 -13.31 4.31 3.00
C THR A 63 -13.75 4.71 4.40
N VAL A 64 -12.87 4.57 5.40
CA VAL A 64 -13.06 5.15 6.72
C VAL A 64 -12.05 6.30 6.86
N PRO A 65 -12.50 7.57 6.84
CA PRO A 65 -11.59 8.69 7.07
C PRO A 65 -11.13 8.66 8.53
N VAL A 66 -9.83 8.85 8.74
CA VAL A 66 -9.21 9.01 10.04
C VAL A 66 -8.44 10.34 10.04
N GLY A 67 -8.67 11.18 11.05
CA GLY A 67 -8.24 12.58 11.09
C GLY A 67 -9.39 13.53 10.83
#